data_AF-C4M7V6-F1
#
_entry.id   AF-C4M7V6-F1
#
_cell.length_a   1.000
_cell.length_b   1.000
_cell.length_c   1.000
_cell.angle_alpha   90.00
_cell.angle_beta   90.00
_cell.angle_gamma   90.00
#
_symmetry.space_group_name_H-M   'P 1'
#
loop_
_entity.id
_entity.type
_entity.pdbx_description
1 polymer ?
#
loop_
_entity_poly.entity_id
_entity_poly.type
_entity_poly.pdbx_seq_one_letter_code
_entity_poly.pdbx_strand_id
1 'polypeptide(L)'
;MSGLEQIFNILHQNIIEGKLYEALMQYKSLFNRYSRRSIEHGIAIIQDGVEQLSKQNDLTSYFGLIEFYEKYLETHRNLINDKSIIPFNNIIEIPASEDKIKQEEAIIQLLNQTSFNDVKIRLNKDLGISYMNIGNINKALESFINDINDIVMLFDYVKQHNNIPMEQLTLLSVLKVLLSNTPTNARKIYQLIQDKYNYLLSSQAIQVSIIYIILIMKVVDKKDKKEDIEIAFKKATSSFETILKENQVLVFVDELHSKYFAKPQSSSNLFASLMESMMQGGQH
;
A
#
# COMPACT_ATOMS: atom_id res chain seq x y z
N MET A 1 2.91 -45.01 8.32
CA MET A 1 2.15 -43.74 8.22
C MET A 1 2.29 -43.01 9.53
N SER A 2 2.80 -41.79 9.51
CA SER A 2 2.87 -40.94 10.70
C SER A 2 1.47 -40.45 11.08
N GLY A 3 1.24 -40.13 12.36
CA GLY A 3 -0.07 -39.62 12.80
C GLY A 3 -0.49 -38.29 12.14
N LEU A 4 0.48 -37.51 11.65
CA LEU A 4 0.24 -36.26 10.91
C LEU A 4 -0.28 -36.52 9.48
N GLU A 5 0.27 -37.52 8.78
CA GLU A 5 -0.20 -37.91 7.44
C GLU A 5 -1.66 -38.36 7.46
N GLN A 6 -2.08 -39.09 8.49
CA GLN A 6 -3.48 -39.51 8.64
C GLN A 6 -4.42 -38.32 8.86
N ILE A 7 -3.96 -37.29 9.58
CA ILE A 7 -4.74 -36.06 9.80
C ILE A 7 -4.89 -35.27 8.51
N PHE A 8 -3.82 -35.11 7.72
CA PHE A 8 -3.90 -34.45 6.43
C PHE A 8 -4.80 -35.19 5.44
N ASN A 9 -4.73 -36.52 5.39
CA ASN A 9 -5.63 -37.31 4.53
C ASN A 9 -7.11 -37.08 4.86
N ILE A 10 -7.48 -36.96 6.14
CA ILE A 10 -8.86 -36.66 6.55
C ILE A 10 -9.27 -35.23 6.16
N LEU A 11 -8.37 -34.27 6.31
CA LEU A 11 -8.60 -32.88 5.91
C LEU A 11 -8.84 -32.76 4.41
N HIS A 12 -7.98 -33.38 3.62
CA HIS A 12 -8.07 -33.38 2.16
C HIS A 12 -9.34 -34.08 1.68
N GLN A 13 -9.78 -35.14 2.36
CA GLN A 13 -11.03 -35.82 2.03
C GLN A 13 -12.24 -34.88 2.15
N ASN A 14 -12.32 -34.05 3.18
CA ASN A 14 -13.41 -33.07 3.31
C ASN A 14 -13.39 -32.03 2.18
N ILE A 15 -12.21 -31.62 1.72
CA ILE A 15 -12.06 -30.70 0.58
C ILE A 15 -12.50 -31.37 -0.71
N ILE A 16 -12.08 -32.62 -0.96
CA ILE A 16 -12.49 -33.41 -2.13
C ILE A 16 -14.01 -33.59 -2.16
N GLU A 17 -14.63 -33.76 -0.99
CA GLU A 17 -16.10 -33.88 -0.84
C GLU A 17 -16.84 -32.53 -0.91
N GLY A 18 -16.14 -31.41 -1.10
CA GLY A 18 -16.75 -30.07 -1.17
C GLY A 18 -17.20 -29.50 0.17
N LYS A 19 -16.84 -30.14 1.30
CA LYS A 19 -17.16 -29.72 2.67
C LYS A 19 -16.15 -28.67 3.16
N LEU A 20 -16.11 -27.54 2.45
CA LEU A 20 -15.06 -26.52 2.63
C LEU A 20 -15.13 -25.83 4.00
N TYR A 21 -16.35 -25.59 4.51
CA TYR A 21 -16.55 -25.00 5.83
C TYR A 21 -16.08 -25.93 6.95
N GLU A 22 -16.41 -27.21 6.87
CA GLU A 22 -15.96 -28.22 7.82
C GLU A 22 -14.44 -28.38 7.78
N ALA A 23 -13.85 -28.39 6.57
CA ALA A 23 -12.40 -28.40 6.40
C ALA A 23 -11.77 -27.17 7.08
N LEU A 24 -12.30 -25.96 6.84
CA LEU A 24 -11.86 -24.74 7.50
C LEU A 24 -11.89 -24.87 9.04
N MET A 25 -13.00 -25.31 9.61
CA MET A 25 -13.14 -25.46 11.06
C MET A 25 -12.17 -26.48 11.63
N GLN A 26 -11.89 -27.56 10.90
CA GLN A 26 -10.91 -28.55 11.28
C GLN A 26 -9.49 -28.00 11.24
N TYR A 27 -9.10 -27.24 10.20
CA TYR A 27 -7.80 -26.57 10.16
C TYR A 27 -7.60 -25.64 11.36
N LYS A 28 -8.60 -24.80 11.69
CA LYS A 28 -8.56 -23.92 12.87
C LYS A 28 -8.42 -24.70 14.17
N SER A 29 -9.20 -25.77 14.33
CA SER A 29 -9.16 -26.64 15.52
C SER A 29 -7.81 -27.33 15.69
N LEU A 30 -7.28 -27.91 14.62
CA LEU A 30 -5.99 -28.60 14.62
C LEU A 30 -4.84 -27.63 14.87
N PHE A 31 -4.86 -26.45 14.24
CA PHE A 31 -3.89 -25.40 14.53
C PHE A 31 -3.84 -25.10 16.03
N ASN A 32 -4.98 -24.79 16.65
CA ASN A 32 -5.07 -24.47 18.08
C ASN A 32 -4.58 -25.61 18.99
N ARG A 33 -4.74 -26.86 18.55
CA ARG A 33 -4.29 -28.03 19.30
C ARG A 33 -2.79 -28.25 19.19
N TYR A 34 -2.24 -28.13 17.98
CA TYR A 34 -0.85 -28.48 17.68
C TYR A 34 0.12 -27.32 17.95
N SER A 35 -0.31 -26.08 17.77
CA SER A 35 0.51 -24.88 18.07
C SER A 35 0.91 -24.79 19.54
N ARG A 36 0.07 -25.30 20.46
CA ARG A 36 0.37 -25.42 21.89
C ARG A 36 1.55 -26.34 22.21
N ARG A 37 1.83 -27.31 21.34
CA ARG A 37 2.93 -28.29 21.52
C ARG A 37 4.16 -27.90 20.71
N SER A 38 3.95 -27.44 19.48
CA SER A 38 4.98 -26.88 18.62
C SER A 38 4.31 -25.94 17.64
N ILE A 39 4.75 -24.68 17.65
CA ILE A 39 4.26 -23.68 16.71
C ILE A 39 4.54 -24.09 15.25
N GLU A 40 5.64 -24.79 14.99
CA GLU A 40 6.00 -25.25 13.64
C GLU A 40 4.98 -26.24 13.08
N HIS A 41 4.44 -27.14 13.90
CA HIS A 41 3.36 -28.03 13.48
C HIS A 41 2.06 -27.26 13.20
N GLY A 42 1.77 -26.23 14.00
CA GLY A 42 0.66 -25.31 13.73
C GLY A 42 0.82 -24.62 12.37
N ILE A 43 1.99 -24.04 12.11
CA ILE A 43 2.29 -23.36 10.84
C ILE A 43 2.14 -24.33 9.66
N ALA A 44 2.63 -25.57 9.77
CA ALA A 44 2.48 -26.59 8.72
C ALA A 44 1.01 -26.93 8.43
N ILE A 45 0.15 -26.96 9.46
CA ILE A 45 -1.30 -27.17 9.29
C ILE A 45 -1.94 -26.00 8.53
N ILE A 46 -1.55 -24.76 8.86
CA ILE A 46 -2.05 -23.58 8.14
C ILE A 46 -1.55 -23.59 6.70
N GLN A 47 -0.26 -23.86 6.49
CA GLN A 47 0.36 -23.94 5.16
C GLN A 47 -0.38 -24.94 4.25
N ASP A 48 -0.64 -26.14 4.76
CA ASP A 48 -1.42 -27.14 4.01
C ASP A 48 -2.83 -26.61 3.70
N GLY A 49 -3.53 -26.05 4.68
CA GLY A 49 -4.88 -25.54 4.47
C GLY A 49 -4.97 -24.42 3.43
N VAL A 50 -4.03 -23.47 3.44
CA VAL A 50 -4.01 -22.39 2.45
C VAL A 50 -3.68 -22.93 1.04
N GLU A 51 -2.79 -23.92 0.93
CA GLU A 51 -2.46 -24.56 -0.35
C GLU A 51 -3.61 -25.39 -0.95
N GLN A 52 -4.43 -26.02 -0.11
CA GLN A 52 -5.54 -26.85 -0.59
C GLN A 52 -6.81 -26.03 -0.86
N LEU A 53 -7.12 -25.06 0.01
CA LEU A 53 -8.32 -24.22 -0.13
C LEU A 53 -8.18 -23.17 -1.23
N SER A 54 -6.96 -22.72 -1.55
CA SER A 54 -6.71 -21.78 -2.66
C SER A 54 -7.02 -22.35 -4.04
N LYS A 55 -7.04 -23.68 -4.18
CA LYS A 55 -7.32 -24.37 -5.44
C LYS A 55 -8.81 -24.58 -5.69
N GLN A 56 -9.66 -24.18 -4.75
CA GLN A 56 -11.11 -24.37 -4.85
C GLN A 56 -11.77 -23.20 -5.57
N ASN A 57 -12.92 -23.45 -6.19
CA ASN A 57 -13.69 -22.41 -6.88
C ASN A 57 -14.27 -21.38 -5.90
N ASP A 58 -14.65 -21.81 -4.69
CA ASP A 58 -15.12 -20.94 -3.62
C ASP A 58 -13.99 -20.69 -2.62
N LEU A 59 -13.53 -19.44 -2.59
CA LEU A 59 -12.41 -18.99 -1.76
C LEU A 59 -12.85 -18.48 -0.38
N THR A 60 -14.14 -18.53 -0.04
CA THR A 60 -14.65 -18.08 1.26
C THR A 60 -13.91 -18.79 2.42
N SER A 61 -13.71 -20.10 2.29
CA SER A 61 -13.01 -20.89 3.30
C SER A 61 -11.51 -20.59 3.34
N TYR A 62 -10.90 -20.31 2.19
CA TYR A 62 -9.51 -19.88 2.09
C TYR A 62 -9.29 -18.55 2.83
N PHE A 63 -10.07 -17.52 2.53
CA PHE A 63 -9.95 -16.22 3.20
C PHE A 63 -10.26 -16.32 4.70
N GLY A 64 -11.25 -17.15 5.07
CA GLY A 64 -11.56 -17.42 6.48
C GLY A 64 -10.43 -18.11 7.25
N LEU A 65 -9.53 -18.85 6.57
CA LEU A 65 -8.34 -19.46 7.19
C LEU A 65 -7.21 -18.43 7.31
N ILE A 66 -6.97 -17.64 6.26
CA ILE A 66 -5.97 -16.56 6.25
C ILE A 66 -6.29 -15.54 7.35
N GLU A 67 -7.54 -15.07 7.45
CA GLU A 67 -7.98 -14.11 8.48
C GLU A 67 -7.77 -14.65 9.89
N PHE A 68 -8.09 -15.93 10.11
CA PHE A 68 -7.86 -16.57 11.39
C PHE A 68 -6.38 -16.56 11.78
N TYR A 69 -5.50 -16.88 10.83
CA TYR A 69 -4.08 -16.97 11.09
C TYR A 69 -3.40 -15.59 11.24
N GLU A 70 -3.82 -14.61 10.44
CA GLU A 70 -3.42 -13.22 10.56
C GLU A 70 -3.73 -12.66 11.95
N LYS A 71 -4.98 -12.78 12.42
CA LYS A 71 -5.38 -12.38 13.79
C LYS A 71 -4.61 -13.11 14.88
N TYR A 72 -4.28 -14.38 14.66
CA TYR A 72 -3.45 -15.13 15.60
C TYR A 72 -2.04 -14.54 15.72
N LEU A 73 -1.40 -14.20 14.60
CA LEU A 73 -0.08 -13.56 14.60
C LEU A 73 -0.12 -12.13 15.15
N GLU A 74 -1.19 -11.37 14.88
CA GLU A 74 -1.38 -10.03 15.44
C GLU A 74 -1.39 -10.05 16.97
N THR A 75 -2.04 -11.07 17.57
CA THR A 75 -2.10 -11.27 19.01
C THR A 75 -0.85 -11.91 19.61
N HIS A 76 -0.04 -12.59 18.79
CA HIS A 76 1.18 -13.28 19.20
C HIS A 76 2.40 -12.77 18.42
N ARG A 77 2.64 -11.45 18.45
CA ARG A 77 3.66 -10.79 17.61
C ARG A 77 5.07 -11.36 17.75
N ASN A 78 5.41 -11.94 18.90
CA ASN A 78 6.68 -12.61 19.14
C ASN A 78 6.90 -13.87 18.30
N LEU A 79 5.85 -14.41 17.67
CA LEU A 79 5.92 -15.57 16.79
C LEU A 79 6.16 -15.21 15.33
N ILE A 80 6.12 -13.91 14.97
CA ILE A 80 6.29 -13.47 13.59
C ILE A 80 7.77 -13.62 13.19
N ASN A 81 8.03 -14.57 12.31
CA ASN A 81 9.34 -14.88 11.74
C ASN A 81 9.21 -15.37 10.28
N ASP A 82 10.34 -15.63 9.62
CA ASP A 82 10.35 -16.07 8.20
C ASP A 82 9.50 -17.31 7.94
N LYS A 83 9.40 -18.25 8.88
CA LYS A 83 8.57 -19.46 8.72
C LYS A 83 7.09 -19.17 8.89
N SER A 84 6.72 -18.32 9.85
CA SER A 84 5.31 -18.03 10.16
C SER A 84 4.64 -17.18 9.09
N ILE A 85 5.39 -16.47 8.25
CA ILE A 85 4.82 -15.64 7.19
C ILE A 85 4.65 -16.38 5.86
N ILE A 86 5.23 -17.58 5.71
CA ILE A 86 5.15 -18.40 4.49
C ILE A 86 3.70 -18.61 4.03
N PRO A 87 2.72 -18.90 4.92
CA PRO A 87 1.34 -19.11 4.49
C PRO A 87 0.73 -17.93 3.73
N PHE A 88 1.19 -16.71 3.98
CA PHE A 88 0.68 -15.52 3.29
C PHE A 88 1.18 -15.40 1.85
N ASN A 89 2.27 -16.07 1.45
CA ASN A 89 2.75 -15.97 0.06
C ASN A 89 1.73 -16.50 -0.95
N ASN A 90 0.87 -17.43 -0.55
CA ASN A 90 -0.12 -18.03 -1.45
C ASN A 90 -1.19 -17.03 -1.94
N ILE A 91 -1.43 -15.94 -1.18
CA ILE A 91 -2.43 -14.93 -1.56
C ILE A 91 -2.13 -14.27 -2.91
N ILE A 92 -0.84 -14.23 -3.29
CA ILE A 92 -0.39 -13.63 -4.54
C ILE A 92 -0.94 -14.35 -5.77
N GLU A 93 -1.16 -15.66 -5.65
CA GLU A 93 -1.67 -16.51 -6.74
C GLU A 93 -3.21 -16.42 -6.86
N ILE A 94 -3.88 -15.77 -5.92
CA ILE A 94 -5.34 -15.65 -5.91
C ILE A 94 -5.78 -14.53 -6.88
N PRO A 95 -6.84 -14.74 -7.69
CA PRO A 95 -7.40 -13.69 -8.52
C PRO A 95 -7.86 -12.47 -7.72
N ALA A 96 -7.80 -11.29 -8.34
CA ALA A 96 -8.22 -10.04 -7.72
C ALA A 96 -9.70 -10.07 -7.30
N SER A 97 -9.98 -9.73 -6.04
CA SER A 97 -11.32 -9.58 -5.47
C SER A 97 -11.28 -8.63 -4.27
N GLU A 98 -12.45 -8.15 -3.83
CA GLU A 98 -12.54 -7.32 -2.62
C GLU A 98 -12.03 -8.05 -1.37
N ASP A 99 -12.34 -9.35 -1.23
CA ASP A 99 -11.86 -10.18 -0.13
C ASP A 99 -10.33 -10.35 -0.16
N LYS A 100 -9.75 -10.55 -1.36
CA LYS A 100 -8.29 -10.61 -1.52
C LYS A 100 -7.65 -9.31 -1.04
N ILE A 101 -8.13 -8.18 -1.57
CA ILE A 101 -7.62 -6.85 -1.24
C ILE A 101 -7.66 -6.58 0.26
N LYS A 102 -8.80 -6.88 0.89
CA LYS A 102 -8.98 -6.71 2.34
C LYS A 102 -7.92 -7.52 3.12
N GLN A 103 -7.67 -8.76 2.71
CA GLN A 103 -6.68 -9.60 3.38
C GLN A 103 -5.23 -9.18 3.08
N GLU A 104 -4.92 -8.75 1.86
CA GLU A 104 -3.62 -8.18 1.53
C GLU A 104 -3.31 -6.94 2.38
N GLU A 105 -4.27 -6.01 2.52
CA GLU A 105 -4.13 -4.83 3.38
C GLU A 105 -3.84 -5.21 4.84
N ALA A 106 -4.60 -6.16 5.39
CA ALA A 106 -4.43 -6.63 6.77
C ALA A 106 -3.05 -7.28 6.98
N ILE A 107 -2.61 -8.13 6.05
CA ILE A 107 -1.29 -8.79 6.11
C ILE A 107 -0.17 -7.75 6.01
N ILE A 108 -0.26 -6.78 5.10
CA ILE A 108 0.74 -5.71 4.98
C ILE A 108 0.81 -4.89 6.26
N GLN A 109 -0.34 -4.57 6.87
CA GLN A 109 -0.39 -3.85 8.15
C GLN A 109 0.29 -4.64 9.29
N LEU A 110 0.05 -5.95 9.37
CA LEU A 110 0.74 -6.84 10.31
C LEU A 110 2.26 -6.80 10.10
N LEU A 111 2.70 -6.89 8.84
CA LEU A 111 4.12 -6.94 8.49
C LEU A 111 4.83 -5.57 8.61
N ASN A 112 4.12 -4.45 8.55
CA ASN A 112 4.72 -3.12 8.71
C ASN A 112 5.41 -2.93 10.06
N GLN A 113 5.08 -3.75 11.05
CA GLN A 113 5.70 -3.76 12.38
C GLN A 113 6.98 -4.61 12.43
N THR A 114 7.47 -5.10 11.28
CA THR A 114 8.52 -6.11 11.17
C THR A 114 9.57 -5.73 10.13
N SER A 115 10.72 -6.41 10.14
CA SER A 115 11.82 -6.22 9.18
C SER A 115 11.66 -6.96 7.84
N PHE A 116 10.52 -7.63 7.59
CA PHE A 116 10.28 -8.46 6.38
C PHE A 116 10.01 -7.63 5.12
N ASN A 117 11.00 -6.86 4.68
CA ASN A 117 10.86 -5.91 3.57
C ASN A 117 10.56 -6.60 2.24
N ASP A 118 11.17 -7.74 1.92
CA ASP A 118 10.97 -8.40 0.63
C ASP A 118 9.54 -8.93 0.44
N VAL A 119 8.96 -9.53 1.49
CA VAL A 119 7.58 -10.01 1.48
C VAL A 119 6.63 -8.83 1.37
N LYS A 120 6.87 -7.75 2.12
CA LYS A 120 6.09 -6.51 2.02
C LYS A 120 6.14 -5.93 0.61
N ILE A 121 7.30 -5.89 -0.04
CA ILE A 121 7.43 -5.37 -1.40
C ILE A 121 6.59 -6.21 -2.37
N ARG A 122 6.69 -7.55 -2.30
CA ARG A 122 5.89 -8.43 -3.16
C ARG A 122 4.38 -8.27 -2.94
N LEU A 123 3.93 -8.24 -1.69
CA LEU A 123 2.52 -8.05 -1.36
C LEU A 123 2.00 -6.66 -1.74
N ASN A 124 2.78 -5.59 -1.55
CA ASN A 124 2.35 -4.26 -2.00
C ASN A 124 2.21 -4.22 -3.53
N LYS A 125 3.12 -4.87 -4.27
CA LYS A 125 3.00 -4.98 -5.72
C LYS A 125 1.74 -5.75 -6.12
N ASP A 126 1.49 -6.89 -5.50
CA ASP A 126 0.30 -7.69 -5.79
C ASP A 126 -1.00 -6.94 -5.43
N LEU A 127 -1.04 -6.26 -4.29
CA LEU A 127 -2.15 -5.39 -3.89
C LEU A 127 -2.41 -4.30 -4.93
N GLY A 128 -1.35 -3.69 -5.46
CA GLY A 128 -1.48 -2.70 -6.54
C GLY A 128 -2.08 -3.30 -7.82
N ILE A 129 -1.69 -4.53 -8.17
CA ILE A 129 -2.28 -5.27 -9.30
C ILE A 129 -3.74 -5.62 -9.02
N SER A 130 -4.06 -6.08 -7.81
CA SER A 130 -5.44 -6.35 -7.37
C SER A 130 -6.31 -5.11 -7.52
N TYR A 131 -5.83 -3.95 -7.05
CA TYR A 131 -6.53 -2.67 -7.20
C TYR A 131 -6.71 -2.25 -8.65
N MET A 132 -5.69 -2.43 -9.47
CA MET A 132 -5.73 -2.14 -10.89
C MET A 132 -6.79 -2.98 -11.61
N ASN A 133 -6.85 -4.28 -11.31
CA ASN A 133 -7.80 -5.22 -11.91
C ASN A 133 -9.26 -4.95 -11.52
N ILE A 134 -9.51 -4.46 -10.31
CA ILE A 134 -10.87 -4.01 -9.90
C ILE A 134 -11.19 -2.57 -10.32
N GLY A 135 -10.29 -1.92 -11.06
CA GLY A 135 -10.47 -0.56 -11.59
C GLY A 135 -10.19 0.57 -10.59
N ASN A 136 -9.69 0.29 -9.39
CA ASN A 136 -9.34 1.30 -8.39
C ASN A 136 -7.90 1.84 -8.61
N ILE A 137 -7.76 2.70 -9.64
CA ILE A 137 -6.46 3.24 -10.07
C ILE A 137 -5.77 4.06 -8.96
N ASN A 138 -6.53 4.78 -8.14
CA ASN A 138 -5.97 5.64 -7.09
C ASN A 138 -5.22 4.83 -6.01
N LYS A 139 -5.81 3.72 -5.57
CA LYS A 139 -5.19 2.80 -4.59
C LYS A 139 -4.09 1.94 -5.22
N ALA A 140 -4.23 1.57 -6.50
CA ALA A 140 -3.15 0.92 -7.24
C ALA A 140 -1.89 1.79 -7.27
N LEU A 141 -2.05 3.08 -7.58
CA LEU A 141 -0.95 4.04 -7.59
C LEU A 141 -0.29 4.22 -6.20
N GLU A 142 -1.08 4.21 -5.11
CA GLU A 142 -0.52 4.26 -3.74
C GLU A 142 0.40 3.08 -3.46
N SER A 143 0.01 1.90 -3.94
CA SER A 143 0.78 0.67 -3.77
C SER A 143 2.07 0.68 -4.59
N PHE A 144 2.04 1.28 -5.79
CA PHE A 144 3.19 1.36 -6.70
C PHE A 144 4.11 2.57 -6.47
N ILE A 145 3.78 3.47 -5.55
CA ILE A 145 4.36 4.83 -5.53
C ILE A 145 5.89 4.88 -5.36
N ASN A 146 6.48 3.82 -4.79
CA ASN A 146 7.91 3.75 -4.53
C ASN A 146 8.72 3.06 -5.65
N ASP A 147 8.07 2.39 -6.60
CA ASP A 147 8.73 1.71 -7.72
C ASP A 147 8.25 2.25 -9.07
N ILE A 148 9.17 2.86 -9.81
CA ILE A 148 8.88 3.43 -11.12
C ILE A 148 8.42 2.36 -12.14
N ASN A 149 8.92 1.12 -12.04
CA ASN A 149 8.55 0.07 -12.98
C ASN A 149 7.08 -0.33 -12.78
N ASP A 150 6.62 -0.32 -11.54
CA ASP A 150 5.22 -0.62 -11.22
C ASP A 150 4.30 0.55 -11.63
N ILE A 151 4.76 1.80 -11.50
CA ILE A 151 4.05 2.96 -12.08
C ILE A 151 3.96 2.84 -13.60
N VAL A 152 5.02 2.43 -14.30
CA VAL A 152 4.99 2.21 -15.76
C VAL A 152 3.94 1.16 -16.13
N MET A 153 3.85 0.07 -15.38
CA MET A 153 2.82 -0.96 -15.58
C MET A 153 1.41 -0.38 -15.46
N LEU A 154 1.16 0.49 -14.48
CA LEU A 154 -0.13 1.17 -14.34
C LEU A 154 -0.46 2.07 -15.54
N PHE A 155 0.53 2.78 -16.09
CA PHE A 155 0.37 3.61 -17.28
C PHE A 155 0.00 2.78 -18.51
N ASP A 156 0.69 1.66 -18.73
CA ASP A 156 0.41 0.76 -19.84
C ASP A 156 -0.99 0.15 -19.70
N TYR A 157 -1.40 -0.22 -18.48
CA TYR A 157 -2.76 -0.70 -18.21
C TYR A 157 -3.83 0.35 -18.51
N VAL A 158 -3.68 1.57 -17.97
CA VAL A 158 -4.67 2.66 -18.15
C VAL A 158 -4.79 3.06 -19.62
N LYS A 159 -3.68 3.08 -20.37
CA LYS A 159 -3.71 3.33 -21.82
C LYS A 159 -4.52 2.28 -22.59
N GLN A 160 -4.48 1.01 -22.17
CA GLN A 160 -5.21 -0.07 -22.84
C GLN A 160 -6.70 -0.06 -22.50
N HIS A 161 -7.06 0.25 -21.26
CA HIS A 161 -8.44 0.12 -20.77
C HIS A 161 -9.21 1.44 -20.73
N ASN A 162 -8.51 2.58 -20.85
CA ASN A 162 -9.07 3.95 -20.82
C ASN A 162 -9.91 4.25 -19.57
N ASN A 163 -9.52 3.71 -18.41
CA ASN A 163 -10.26 3.88 -17.15
C ASN A 163 -10.27 5.34 -16.66
N ILE A 164 -9.16 6.06 -16.82
CA ILE A 164 -9.01 7.48 -16.52
C ILE A 164 -8.16 8.14 -17.62
N PRO A 165 -8.31 9.47 -17.85
CA PRO A 165 -7.43 10.20 -18.76
C PRO A 165 -5.95 10.06 -18.35
N MET A 166 -5.07 9.85 -19.33
CA MET A 166 -3.62 9.69 -19.10
C MET A 166 -3.01 10.97 -18.50
N GLU A 167 -3.56 12.13 -18.85
CA GLU A 167 -3.24 13.43 -18.29
C GLU A 167 -3.50 13.47 -16.78
N GLN A 168 -4.68 12.98 -16.37
CA GLN A 168 -5.08 12.91 -14.96
C GLN A 168 -4.20 11.92 -14.20
N LEU A 169 -3.95 10.73 -14.76
CA LEU A 169 -3.04 9.75 -14.17
C LEU A 169 -1.65 10.34 -13.95
N THR A 170 -1.13 11.08 -14.94
CA THR A 170 0.19 11.68 -14.87
C THR A 170 0.28 12.71 -13.75
N LEU A 171 -0.68 13.64 -13.70
CA LEU A 171 -0.70 14.65 -12.66
C LEU A 171 -0.79 14.03 -11.27
N LEU A 172 -1.69 13.06 -11.08
CA LEU A 172 -1.84 12.34 -9.82
C LEU A 172 -0.55 11.59 -9.42
N SER A 173 0.06 10.87 -10.37
CA SER A 173 1.30 10.11 -10.15
C SER A 173 2.44 11.03 -9.74
N VAL A 174 2.60 12.16 -10.41
CA VAL A 174 3.62 13.15 -10.06
C VAL A 174 3.41 13.70 -8.65
N LEU A 175 2.20 14.16 -8.32
CA LEU A 175 1.92 14.74 -7.02
C LEU A 175 2.15 13.73 -5.89
N LYS A 176 1.64 12.49 -6.04
CA LYS A 176 1.84 11.42 -5.05
C LYS A 176 3.32 10.99 -4.93
N VAL A 177 4.07 10.91 -6.02
CA VAL A 177 5.50 10.56 -5.95
C VAL A 177 6.29 11.67 -5.27
N LEU A 178 5.99 12.94 -5.54
CA LEU A 178 6.59 14.07 -4.83
C LEU A 178 6.26 14.03 -3.32
N LEU A 179 5.11 13.48 -2.92
CA LEU A 179 4.75 13.24 -1.51
C LEU A 179 5.38 11.99 -0.89
N SER A 180 5.92 11.07 -1.69
CA SER A 180 6.54 9.82 -1.22
C SER A 180 7.91 10.03 -0.56
N ASN A 181 8.51 8.92 -0.11
CA ASN A 181 9.89 8.89 0.38
C ASN A 181 10.94 8.95 -0.74
N THR A 182 10.53 8.84 -2.00
CA THR A 182 11.42 8.85 -3.18
C THR A 182 11.01 9.92 -4.20
N PRO A 183 10.96 11.22 -3.82
CA PRO A 183 10.43 12.28 -4.69
C PRO A 183 11.24 12.48 -5.98
N THR A 184 12.49 12.02 -6.03
CA THR A 184 13.33 12.05 -7.24
C THR A 184 12.79 11.14 -8.35
N ASN A 185 11.97 10.13 -8.04
CA ASN A 185 11.29 9.30 -9.03
C ASN A 185 10.33 10.12 -9.92
N ALA A 186 9.88 11.30 -9.49
CA ALA A 186 9.04 12.17 -10.32
C ALA A 186 9.75 12.61 -11.61
N ARG A 187 11.10 12.72 -11.61
CA ARG A 187 11.89 12.98 -12.82
C ARG A 187 11.80 11.81 -13.81
N LYS A 188 11.74 10.57 -13.31
CA LYS A 188 11.60 9.38 -14.15
C LYS A 188 10.19 9.27 -14.73
N ILE A 189 9.16 9.71 -14.00
CA ILE A 189 7.81 9.84 -14.56
C ILE A 189 7.84 10.83 -15.73
N TYR A 190 8.46 12.00 -15.57
CA TYR A 190 8.59 12.95 -16.68
C TYR A 190 9.31 12.35 -17.89
N GLN A 191 10.42 11.64 -17.66
CA GLN A 191 11.15 10.95 -18.73
C GLN A 191 10.27 9.89 -19.42
N LEU A 192 9.49 9.11 -18.68
CA LEU A 192 8.52 8.18 -19.22
C LEU A 192 7.51 8.87 -20.16
N ILE A 193 6.95 10.02 -19.76
CA ILE A 193 6.05 10.80 -20.61
C ILE A 193 6.76 11.25 -21.88
N GLN A 194 7.98 11.78 -21.75
CA GLN A 194 8.75 12.26 -22.88
C GLN A 194 9.09 11.15 -23.88
N ASP A 195 9.42 9.95 -23.40
CA ASP A 195 9.89 8.86 -24.23
C ASP A 195 8.74 8.03 -24.84
N LYS A 196 7.67 7.78 -24.09
CA LYS A 196 6.58 6.87 -24.49
C LYS A 196 5.23 7.54 -24.76
N TYR A 197 4.98 8.70 -24.17
CA TYR A 197 3.68 9.38 -24.22
C TYR A 197 3.82 10.86 -24.62
N ASN A 198 4.75 11.15 -25.53
CA ASN A 198 5.12 12.52 -25.91
C ASN A 198 3.95 13.37 -26.43
N TYR A 199 2.94 12.74 -27.01
CA TYR A 199 1.72 13.38 -27.48
C TYR A 199 0.94 14.08 -26.36
N LEU A 200 1.18 13.71 -25.09
CA LEU A 200 0.57 14.36 -23.93
C LEU A 200 1.25 15.68 -23.54
N LEU A 201 2.49 15.96 -24.01
CA LEU A 201 3.29 17.09 -23.54
C LEU A 201 2.66 18.47 -23.76
N SER A 202 1.75 18.60 -24.73
CA SER A 202 1.01 19.83 -24.98
C SER A 202 -0.15 20.06 -24.00
N SER A 203 -0.55 19.05 -23.22
CA SER A 203 -1.65 19.15 -22.26
C SER A 203 -1.27 20.03 -21.08
N GLN A 204 -2.23 20.86 -20.63
CA GLN A 204 -2.03 21.71 -19.46
C GLN A 204 -1.75 20.89 -18.19
N ALA A 205 -2.39 19.74 -17.99
CA ALA A 205 -2.14 18.88 -16.82
C ALA A 205 -0.68 18.37 -16.78
N ILE A 206 -0.10 18.07 -17.94
CA ILE A 206 1.30 17.66 -18.05
C ILE A 206 2.23 18.84 -17.79
N GLN A 207 1.91 20.04 -18.30
CA GLN A 207 2.66 21.25 -17.98
C GLN A 207 2.66 21.56 -16.48
N VAL A 208 1.50 21.41 -15.82
CA VAL A 208 1.37 21.54 -14.36
C VAL A 208 2.24 20.52 -13.64
N SER A 209 2.22 19.26 -14.08
CA SER A 209 3.06 18.19 -13.53
C SER A 209 4.55 18.53 -13.61
N ILE A 210 5.01 19.01 -14.77
CA ILE A 210 6.40 19.42 -15.00
C ILE A 210 6.79 20.58 -14.07
N ILE A 211 5.91 21.57 -13.92
CA ILE A 211 6.15 22.72 -13.03
C ILE A 211 6.33 22.26 -11.58
N TYR A 212 5.45 21.39 -11.07
CA TYR A 212 5.59 20.87 -9.71
C TYR A 212 6.86 20.04 -9.53
N ILE A 213 7.23 19.22 -10.52
CA ILE A 213 8.53 18.51 -10.52
C ILE A 213 9.66 19.52 -10.38
N ILE A 214 9.72 20.54 -11.23
CA ILE A 214 10.82 21.52 -11.22
C ILE A 214 10.91 22.23 -9.87
N LEU A 215 9.78 22.75 -9.36
CA LEU A 215 9.75 23.51 -8.12
C LEU A 215 10.17 22.66 -6.93
N ILE A 216 9.58 21.48 -6.76
CA ILE A 216 9.94 20.60 -5.63
C ILE A 216 11.37 20.08 -5.76
N MET A 217 11.83 19.76 -6.97
CA MET A 217 13.22 19.34 -7.19
C MET A 217 14.23 20.43 -6.87
N LYS A 218 13.92 21.71 -7.08
CA LYS A 218 14.77 22.83 -6.64
C LYS A 218 14.91 22.88 -5.11
N VAL A 219 13.83 22.58 -4.37
CA VAL A 219 13.86 22.47 -2.90
C VAL A 219 14.70 21.27 -2.47
N VAL A 220 14.44 20.10 -3.05
CA VAL A 220 15.16 18.85 -2.74
C VAL A 220 16.66 18.98 -3.02
N ASP A 221 17.04 19.55 -4.15
CA ASP A 221 18.43 19.76 -4.55
C ASP A 221 19.10 20.96 -3.83
N LYS A 222 18.35 21.76 -3.06
CA LYS A 222 18.79 23.01 -2.41
C LYS A 222 19.45 24.00 -3.38
N LYS A 223 18.89 24.12 -4.58
CA LYS A 223 19.47 24.94 -5.67
C LYS A 223 19.19 26.43 -5.52
N ASP A 224 17.99 26.77 -5.05
CA ASP A 224 17.53 28.17 -4.91
C ASP A 224 17.04 28.44 -3.48
N LYS A 225 16.78 29.72 -3.17
CA LYS A 225 16.18 30.12 -1.88
C LYS A 225 14.78 29.53 -1.76
N LYS A 226 14.51 28.91 -0.61
CA LYS A 226 13.26 28.21 -0.34
C LYS A 226 12.04 29.15 -0.46
N GLU A 227 12.19 30.40 -0.04
CA GLU A 227 11.15 31.43 -0.09
C GLU A 227 10.77 31.81 -1.53
N ASP A 228 11.77 31.96 -2.41
CA ASP A 228 11.54 32.29 -3.82
C ASP A 228 10.80 31.15 -4.54
N ILE A 229 11.16 29.90 -4.21
CA ILE A 229 10.46 28.72 -4.74
C ILE A 229 9.03 28.65 -4.18
N GLU A 230 8.81 28.98 -2.91
CA GLU A 230 7.47 28.98 -2.30
C GLU A 230 6.54 30.00 -2.98
N ILE A 231 7.05 31.20 -3.29
CA ILE A 231 6.30 32.21 -4.04
C ILE A 231 5.92 31.68 -5.43
N ALA A 232 6.88 31.07 -6.13
CA ALA A 232 6.63 30.47 -7.45
C ALA A 232 5.61 29.31 -7.36
N PHE A 233 5.67 28.48 -6.31
CA PHE A 233 4.70 27.42 -6.04
C PHE A 233 3.30 27.98 -5.86
N LYS A 234 3.11 28.98 -4.99
CA LYS A 234 1.80 29.62 -4.78
C LYS A 234 1.25 30.23 -6.07
N LYS A 235 2.11 30.91 -6.84
CA LYS A 235 1.73 31.48 -8.13
C LYS A 235 1.30 30.42 -9.14
N ALA A 236 2.02 29.29 -9.21
CA ALA A 236 1.66 28.17 -10.06
C ALA A 236 0.30 27.58 -9.66
N THR A 237 0.08 27.33 -8.36
CA THR A 237 -1.20 26.83 -7.84
C THR A 237 -2.37 27.75 -8.19
N SER A 238 -2.23 29.06 -8.02
CA SER A 238 -3.27 30.02 -8.42
C SER A 238 -3.49 30.07 -9.93
N SER A 239 -2.43 29.96 -10.73
CA SER A 239 -2.53 30.03 -12.20
C SER A 239 -3.20 28.80 -12.82
N PHE A 240 -3.14 27.65 -12.14
CA PHE A 240 -3.68 26.38 -12.62
C PHE A 240 -4.80 25.82 -11.75
N GLU A 241 -5.42 26.66 -10.92
CA GLU A 241 -6.45 26.27 -9.94
C GLU A 241 -7.60 25.46 -10.57
N THR A 242 -8.07 25.87 -11.76
CA THR A 242 -9.13 25.18 -12.48
C THR A 242 -8.77 23.73 -12.79
N ILE A 243 -7.59 23.49 -13.37
CA ILE A 243 -7.12 22.14 -13.73
C ILE A 243 -6.97 21.29 -12.46
N LEU A 244 -6.43 21.87 -11.39
CA LEU A 244 -6.24 21.16 -10.12
C LEU A 244 -7.58 20.75 -9.47
N LYS A 245 -8.61 21.60 -9.59
CA LYS A 245 -9.98 21.30 -9.13
C LYS A 245 -10.63 20.22 -9.98
N GLU A 246 -10.57 20.34 -11.30
CA GLU A 246 -11.15 19.36 -12.23
C GLU A 246 -10.57 17.96 -12.05
N ASN A 247 -9.27 17.89 -11.75
CA ASN A 247 -8.57 16.62 -11.47
C ASN A 247 -8.68 16.16 -10.01
N GLN A 248 -9.34 16.93 -9.14
CA GLN A 248 -9.54 16.63 -7.71
C GLN A 248 -8.24 16.41 -6.92
N VAL A 249 -7.18 17.15 -7.26
CA VAL A 249 -5.83 16.96 -6.68
C VAL A 249 -5.36 18.07 -5.74
N LEU A 250 -6.21 19.06 -5.44
CA LEU A 250 -5.84 20.19 -4.56
C LEU A 250 -5.30 19.75 -3.20
N VAL A 251 -5.89 18.71 -2.60
CA VAL A 251 -5.43 18.15 -1.31
C VAL A 251 -3.94 17.78 -1.36
N PHE A 252 -3.49 17.13 -2.44
CA PHE A 252 -2.08 16.76 -2.60
C PHE A 252 -1.18 17.97 -2.80
N VAL A 253 -1.67 19.05 -3.42
CA VAL A 253 -0.93 20.31 -3.58
C VAL A 253 -0.71 20.98 -2.21
N ASP A 254 -1.73 20.98 -1.36
CA ASP A 254 -1.64 21.52 0.00
C ASP A 254 -0.70 20.69 0.89
N GLU A 255 -0.73 19.37 0.75
CA GLU A 255 0.21 18.46 1.41
C GLU A 255 1.65 18.68 0.93
N LEU A 256 1.87 18.91 -0.38
CA LEU A 256 3.20 19.24 -0.91
C LEU A 256 3.69 20.57 -0.33
N HIS A 257 2.82 21.56 -0.27
CA HIS A 257 3.16 22.85 0.33
C HIS A 257 3.63 22.66 1.78
N SER A 258 2.85 21.92 2.56
CA SER A 258 3.15 21.61 3.96
C SER A 258 4.45 20.83 4.11
N LYS A 259 4.67 19.79 3.30
CA LYS A 259 5.86 18.93 3.39
C LYS A 259 7.15 19.66 3.06
N TYR A 260 7.15 20.50 2.03
CA TYR A 260 8.38 21.11 1.51
C TYR A 260 8.63 22.53 2.01
N PHE A 261 7.57 23.29 2.31
CA PHE A 261 7.69 24.72 2.62
C PHE A 261 7.42 25.07 4.08
N ALA A 262 6.65 24.27 4.83
CA ALA A 262 6.45 24.54 6.25
C ALA A 262 7.79 24.66 6.99
N LYS A 263 7.83 25.58 7.96
CA LYS A 263 8.94 25.62 8.91
C LYS A 263 8.93 24.30 9.68
N PRO A 264 10.10 23.71 9.99
CA PRO A 264 10.15 22.63 10.94
C PRO A 264 9.40 23.11 12.18
N GLN A 265 8.35 22.40 12.60
CA GLN A 265 7.80 22.64 13.93
C GLN A 265 8.97 22.43 14.88
N SER A 266 9.47 23.51 15.48
CA SER A 266 10.27 23.36 16.68
C SER A 266 9.37 22.61 17.64
N SER A 267 9.80 21.44 18.08
CA SER A 267 9.22 20.71 19.20
C SER A 267 9.49 21.50 20.49
N SER A 268 9.06 22.75 20.53
CA SER A 268 9.19 23.68 21.63
C SER A 268 7.79 23.93 22.18
N ASN A 269 7.54 23.25 23.29
CA ASN A 269 6.79 23.79 24.42
C ASN A 269 5.26 23.88 24.32
N LEU A 270 4.59 22.73 24.12
CA LEU A 270 3.25 22.57 24.72
C LEU A 270 3.32 22.59 26.27
N PHE A 271 4.43 22.13 26.84
CA PHE A 271 4.64 22.15 28.30
C PHE A 271 4.94 23.54 28.87
N ALA A 272 5.64 24.42 28.16
CA ALA A 272 5.90 25.77 28.69
C ALA A 272 4.67 26.67 28.59
N SER A 273 3.82 26.53 27.55
CA SER A 273 2.55 27.27 27.48
C SER A 273 1.56 26.83 28.57
N LEU A 274 1.57 25.54 28.93
CA LEU A 274 0.78 25.03 30.07
C LEU A 274 1.30 25.57 31.41
N MET A 275 2.61 25.59 31.62
CA MET A 275 3.20 26.14 32.85
C MET A 275 2.97 27.65 33.01
N GLU A 276 3.07 28.44 31.93
CA GLU A 276 2.76 29.87 31.97
C GLU A 276 1.29 30.14 32.28
N SER A 277 0.37 29.33 31.74
CA SER A 277 -1.06 29.46 32.01
C SER A 277 -1.43 29.13 33.46
N MET A 278 -0.72 28.19 34.10
CA MET A 278 -0.93 27.83 35.51
C MET A 278 -0.31 28.83 36.49
N MET A 279 0.73 29.57 36.10
CA MET A 279 1.36 30.59 36.96
C MET A 279 0.65 31.95 36.92
N GLN A 280 -0.18 32.22 35.90
CA GLN A 280 -0.95 33.48 35.81
C GLN A 280 -2.36 33.38 36.41
N GLY A 281 -2.82 32.19 36.84
CA GLY A 281 -4.14 31.98 37.45
C GLY A 281 -4.29 32.43 38.91
N GLY A 282 -3.44 33.35 39.39
CA GLY A 282 -3.34 33.73 40.80
C GLY A 282 -3.31 35.23 41.05
N GLN A 283 -4.12 36.02 40.33
CA GLN A 283 -4.49 37.37 40.74
C GLN A 283 -5.94 37.68 40.36
N HIS A 284 -6.87 37.25 41.21
CA HIS A 284 -8.15 37.92 41.49
C HIS A 284 -8.59 37.59 42.90
#